data_AF-A0A8D9UEL3-F1
#
_entry.id   AF-A0A8D9UEL3-F1
#
_cell.length_a   1.000
_cell.length_b   1.000
_cell.length_c   1.000
_cell.angle_alpha   90.00
_cell.angle_beta   90.00
_cell.angle_gamma   90.00
#
_symmetry.space_group_name_H-M   'P 1'
#
loop_
_entity.id
_entity.type
_entity.pdbx_description
1 polymer ?
#
loop_
_entity_poly.entity_id
_entity_poly.type
_entity_poly.pdbx_seq_one_letter_code
_entity_poly.pdbx_strand_id
1 'polypeptide(L)'
;MFEINQLGETTAVQTGKMQTSEANTDLSVRNIDMTNGPKASKKITNNDIEKALNEPSPTKAVKQLLAKSPVGLGRQSSANELGVLGYADTGIRNYHIGAPISYTSSDGGTITVYDDMRMGQTDAGPRTTIYRTDRYEQTIIYDEFGEPVKGTIKIKDDVAGFTERQYDFKIENGKIVQVIE
;
A
#
# COMPACT_ATOMS: atom_id res chain seq x y z
N MET A 1 48.12 -55.51 -19.41
CA MET A 1 47.03 -54.83 -18.68
C MET A 1 46.10 -54.29 -19.75
N PHE A 2 44.85 -54.76 -19.77
CA PHE A 2 43.77 -54.29 -20.65
C PHE A 2 43.53 -52.78 -20.35
N GLU A 3 43.14 -51.90 -21.27
CA GLU A 3 41.96 -51.97 -22.15
C GLU A 3 42.14 -51.24 -23.49
N ILE A 4 41.38 -51.74 -24.46
CA ILE A 4 41.02 -51.20 -25.78
C ILE A 4 39.69 -50.43 -25.55
N ASN A 5 39.37 -49.27 -26.11
CA ASN A 5 38.99 -49.08 -27.51
C ASN A 5 38.63 -47.62 -27.83
N GLN A 6 38.70 -47.37 -29.13
CA GLN A 6 38.40 -46.16 -29.91
C GLN A 6 37.00 -45.57 -29.69
N LEU A 7 36.86 -44.29 -30.06
CA LEU A 7 35.75 -43.64 -30.81
C LEU A 7 36.03 -42.12 -30.68
N GLY A 8 36.46 -41.41 -31.72
CA GLY A 8 35.61 -41.03 -32.84
C GLY A 8 34.95 -39.68 -32.53
N GLU A 9 35.43 -38.59 -33.14
CA GLU A 9 34.64 -37.51 -33.76
C GLU A 9 35.26 -36.09 -33.69
N THR A 10 35.01 -35.43 -34.82
CA THR A 10 35.52 -34.19 -35.42
C THR A 10 35.29 -32.93 -34.58
N THR A 11 36.33 -32.10 -34.42
CA THR A 11 36.21 -30.76 -33.82
C THR A 11 35.63 -29.78 -34.84
N ALA A 12 34.34 -29.42 -34.69
CA ALA A 12 33.74 -28.31 -35.43
C ALA A 12 33.99 -27.00 -34.67
N VAL A 13 34.64 -26.05 -35.36
CA VAL A 13 34.85 -24.67 -34.92
C VAL A 13 33.48 -23.98 -34.83
N GLN A 14 33.05 -23.58 -33.63
CA GLN A 14 31.86 -22.75 -33.47
C GLN A 14 32.27 -21.32 -33.12
N THR A 15 32.25 -20.48 -34.15
CA THR A 15 32.31 -19.01 -34.11
C THR A 15 31.30 -18.45 -33.12
N GLY A 16 31.77 -17.50 -32.31
CA GLY A 16 31.04 -16.91 -31.20
C GLY A 16 29.73 -16.21 -31.58
N LYS A 17 28.76 -16.30 -30.68
CA LYS A 17 27.71 -15.31 -30.46
C LYS A 17 27.66 -15.04 -28.96
N MET A 18 27.84 -13.77 -28.58
CA MET A 18 27.56 -13.28 -27.23
C MET A 18 26.11 -13.64 -26.89
N GLN A 19 25.90 -14.52 -25.92
CA GLN A 19 24.61 -14.68 -25.27
C GLN A 19 24.42 -13.49 -24.33
N THR A 20 23.55 -12.57 -24.72
CA THR A 20 22.89 -11.68 -23.77
C THR A 20 22.09 -12.55 -22.82
N SER A 21 22.47 -12.56 -21.54
CA SER A 21 21.66 -13.19 -20.50
C SER A 21 20.39 -12.37 -20.34
N GLU A 22 19.33 -12.76 -21.04
CA GLU A 22 17.98 -12.38 -20.67
C GLU A 22 17.71 -13.05 -19.31
N ALA A 23 17.86 -12.27 -18.25
CA ALA A 23 17.36 -12.63 -16.94
C ALA A 23 15.84 -12.74 -17.07
N ASN A 24 15.35 -13.95 -17.31
CA ASN A 24 13.97 -14.34 -17.01
C ASN A 24 13.81 -14.23 -15.48
N THR A 25 13.60 -13.02 -14.98
CA THR A 25 12.89 -12.81 -13.73
C THR A 25 11.47 -13.29 -13.97
N ASP A 26 11.27 -14.57 -13.66
CA ASP A 26 9.97 -15.19 -13.44
C ASP A 26 9.19 -14.31 -12.45
N LEU A 27 8.42 -13.35 -12.99
CA LEU A 27 7.41 -12.61 -12.27
C LEU A 27 6.27 -13.59 -12.04
N SER A 28 6.47 -14.53 -11.11
CA SER A 28 5.37 -15.28 -10.55
C SER A 28 4.48 -14.26 -9.83
N VAL A 29 3.52 -13.70 -10.55
CA VAL A 29 2.37 -13.03 -9.93
C VAL A 29 1.73 -14.12 -9.10
N ARG A 30 2.00 -14.12 -7.78
CA ARG A 30 1.21 -14.91 -6.86
C ARG A 30 -0.20 -14.35 -7.02
N ASN A 31 -1.05 -15.08 -7.74
CA ASN A 31 -2.48 -14.89 -7.67
C ASN A 31 -2.84 -15.15 -6.21
N ILE A 32 -2.85 -14.09 -5.40
CA ILE A 32 -3.43 -14.16 -4.08
C ILE A 32 -4.89 -14.39 -4.34
N ASP A 33 -5.36 -15.59 -4.03
CA ASP A 33 -6.77 -15.90 -4.03
C ASP A 33 -7.44 -15.06 -2.93
N MET A 34 -7.88 -13.86 -3.31
CA MET A 34 -8.56 -12.94 -2.41
C MET A 34 -10.00 -13.37 -2.13
N THR A 35 -10.54 -14.37 -2.85
CA THR A 35 -11.96 -14.73 -2.75
C THR A 35 -12.33 -15.42 -1.43
N ASN A 36 -11.33 -16.00 -0.73
CA ASN A 36 -11.49 -16.64 0.58
C ASN A 36 -10.67 -15.98 1.70
N GLY A 37 -10.07 -14.82 1.45
CA GLY A 37 -9.25 -14.11 2.44
C GLY A 37 -10.07 -13.54 3.62
N PRO A 38 -9.40 -13.15 4.73
CA PRO A 38 -10.07 -12.53 5.86
C PRO A 38 -10.76 -11.22 5.43
N LYS A 39 -11.98 -11.01 5.92
CA LYS A 39 -12.71 -9.74 5.73
C LYS A 39 -12.16 -8.71 6.69
N ALA A 40 -12.13 -7.45 6.26
CA ALA A 40 -11.69 -6.37 7.12
C ALA A 40 -12.64 -6.18 8.32
N SER A 41 -12.09 -6.12 9.53
CA SER A 41 -12.88 -5.81 10.74
C SER A 41 -13.17 -4.31 10.89
N LYS A 42 -12.41 -3.47 10.17
CA LYS A 42 -12.64 -2.03 10.02
C LYS A 42 -12.51 -1.62 8.56
N LYS A 43 -13.54 -0.95 8.05
CA LYS A 43 -13.61 -0.45 6.67
C LYS A 43 -14.62 0.69 6.57
N ILE A 44 -14.33 1.66 5.70
CA ILE A 44 -15.27 2.72 5.33
C ILE A 44 -16.30 2.15 4.34
N THR A 45 -17.58 2.31 4.66
CA THR A 45 -18.70 1.90 3.81
C THR A 45 -19.30 3.08 3.06
N ASN A 46 -20.06 2.82 1.99
CA ASN A 46 -20.78 3.89 1.28
C ASN A 46 -21.73 4.64 2.22
N ASN A 47 -22.38 3.97 3.19
CA ASN A 47 -23.22 4.64 4.17
C ASN A 47 -22.43 5.61 5.08
N ASP A 48 -21.17 5.31 5.41
CA ASP A 48 -20.32 6.23 6.17
C ASP A 48 -19.93 7.44 5.30
N ILE A 49 -19.68 7.22 4.00
CA ILE A 49 -19.41 8.28 3.01
C ILE A 49 -20.62 9.21 2.88
N GLU A 50 -21.81 8.67 2.64
CA GLU A 50 -23.03 9.48 2.49
C GLU A 50 -23.33 10.29 3.75
N LYS A 51 -23.12 9.72 4.94
CA LYS A 51 -23.26 10.46 6.20
C LYS A 51 -22.27 11.63 6.30
N ALA A 52 -21.03 11.43 5.87
CA ALA A 52 -20.02 12.48 5.87
C ALA A 52 -20.29 13.57 4.83
N LEU A 53 -20.78 13.20 3.63
CA LEU A 53 -21.17 14.16 2.59
C LEU A 53 -22.34 15.05 3.04
N ASN A 54 -23.26 14.50 3.83
CA ASN A 54 -24.40 15.23 4.40
C ASN A 54 -24.10 15.93 5.73
N GLU A 55 -22.88 15.81 6.28
CA GLU A 55 -22.50 16.49 7.53
C GLU A 55 -22.06 17.93 7.25
N PRO A 56 -22.74 18.96 7.80
CA PRO A 56 -22.40 20.36 7.50
C PRO A 56 -21.06 20.82 8.08
N SER A 57 -20.52 20.10 9.08
CA SER A 57 -19.25 20.44 9.70
C SER A 57 -18.12 19.58 9.11
N PRO A 58 -17.15 20.17 8.37
CA PRO A 58 -16.02 19.44 7.80
C PRO A 58 -15.25 18.66 8.87
N THR A 59 -15.01 19.30 10.02
CA THR A 59 -14.33 18.68 11.17
C THR A 59 -15.09 17.47 11.71
N LYS A 60 -16.42 17.52 11.76
CA LYS A 60 -17.23 16.41 12.23
C LYS A 60 -17.27 15.29 11.20
N ALA A 61 -17.33 15.61 9.90
CA ALA A 61 -17.26 14.65 8.80
C ALA A 61 -15.95 13.86 8.84
N VAL A 62 -14.81 14.56 8.91
CA VAL A 62 -13.47 13.93 9.02
C VAL A 62 -13.39 13.03 10.24
N LYS A 63 -13.85 13.48 11.41
CA LYS A 63 -13.83 12.66 12.64
C LYS A 63 -14.69 11.40 12.53
N GLN A 64 -15.87 11.49 11.91
CA GLN A 64 -16.74 10.34 11.69
C GLN A 64 -16.08 9.30 10.78
N LEU A 65 -15.47 9.74 9.67
CA LEU A 65 -14.76 8.86 8.75
C LEU A 65 -13.56 8.20 9.43
N LEU A 66 -12.68 8.97 10.08
CA LEU A 66 -11.49 8.42 10.74
C LEU A 66 -11.82 7.45 11.88
N ALA A 67 -12.97 7.60 12.55
CA ALA A 67 -13.40 6.65 13.58
C ALA A 67 -13.73 5.24 13.02
N LYS A 68 -14.06 5.16 11.73
CA LYS A 68 -14.38 3.91 11.02
C LYS A 68 -13.20 3.38 10.20
N SER A 69 -12.27 4.24 9.85
CA SER A 69 -11.08 3.87 9.10
C SER A 69 -10.21 2.86 9.86
N PRO A 70 -9.60 1.88 9.17
CA PRO A 70 -8.53 1.06 9.74
C PRO A 70 -7.25 1.87 10.02
N VAL A 71 -7.08 3.03 9.38
CA VAL A 71 -5.93 3.93 9.58
C VAL A 71 -6.37 5.13 10.43
N GLY A 72 -5.89 5.18 11.67
CA GLY A 72 -6.29 6.21 12.65
C GLY A 72 -5.32 7.39 12.77
N LEU A 73 -5.54 8.19 13.82
CA LEU A 73 -4.67 9.31 14.24
C LEU A 73 -3.53 8.88 15.18
N GLY A 74 -3.25 7.57 15.25
CA GLY A 74 -2.13 7.02 16.01
C GLY A 74 -0.89 6.87 15.13
N ARG A 75 0.14 6.25 15.70
CA ARG A 75 1.34 5.84 14.94
C ARG A 75 0.99 4.99 13.74
N GLN A 76 1.88 4.99 12.75
CA GLN A 76 1.75 4.17 11.56
C GLN A 76 1.60 2.69 11.93
N SER A 77 0.59 2.03 11.38
CA SER A 77 0.27 0.64 11.70
C SER A 77 1.34 -0.32 11.19
N SER A 78 1.72 -1.26 12.04
CA SER A 78 2.60 -2.38 11.72
C SER A 78 1.88 -3.46 10.90
N ALA A 79 2.65 -4.32 10.23
CA ALA A 79 2.13 -5.46 9.48
C ALA A 79 1.23 -6.38 10.34
N ASN A 80 1.59 -6.60 11.60
CA ASN A 80 0.82 -7.45 12.51
C ASN A 80 -0.55 -6.82 12.86
N GLU A 81 -0.58 -5.52 13.13
CA GLU A 81 -1.83 -4.80 13.42
C GLU A 81 -2.77 -4.83 12.20
N LEU A 82 -2.24 -4.64 11.00
CA LEU A 82 -3.01 -4.74 9.76
C LEU A 82 -3.52 -6.16 9.51
N GLY A 83 -2.71 -7.18 9.79
CA GLY A 83 -3.13 -8.59 9.72
C GLY A 83 -4.28 -8.92 10.66
N VAL A 84 -4.25 -8.43 11.91
CA VAL A 84 -5.35 -8.58 12.88
C VAL A 84 -6.64 -7.89 12.38
N LEU A 85 -6.51 -6.80 11.63
CA LEU A 85 -7.64 -6.11 11.01
C LEU A 85 -8.18 -6.82 9.76
N GLY A 86 -7.55 -7.90 9.30
CA GLY A 86 -7.95 -8.65 8.11
C GLY A 86 -7.35 -8.12 6.80
N TYR A 87 -6.27 -7.32 6.87
CA TYR A 87 -5.52 -6.86 5.70
C TYR A 87 -4.25 -7.70 5.54
N ALA A 88 -4.22 -8.57 4.53
CA ALA A 88 -3.11 -9.47 4.26
C ALA A 88 -2.05 -8.80 3.36
N ASP A 89 -0.77 -9.02 3.65
CA ASP A 89 0.35 -8.58 2.79
C ASP A 89 0.19 -9.20 1.40
N THR A 90 0.19 -8.33 0.37
CA THR A 90 0.06 -8.76 -1.02
C THR A 90 1.32 -9.41 -1.59
N GLY A 91 2.43 -9.38 -0.85
CA GLY A 91 3.72 -9.88 -1.33
C GLY A 91 4.29 -9.08 -2.50
N ILE A 92 3.62 -8.00 -2.94
CA ILE A 92 4.11 -7.06 -3.94
C ILE A 92 5.14 -6.18 -3.22
N ARG A 93 6.38 -6.67 -3.19
CA ARG A 93 7.53 -5.93 -2.70
C ARG A 93 8.34 -5.48 -3.89
N ASN A 94 8.50 -4.18 -4.11
CA ASN A 94 9.59 -3.74 -4.95
C ASN A 94 10.89 -4.07 -4.20
N TYR A 95 11.85 -4.72 -4.86
CA TYR A 95 13.04 -5.31 -4.22
C TYR A 95 14.09 -4.27 -3.75
N HIS A 96 13.72 -3.00 -3.59
CA HIS A 96 14.58 -1.95 -3.05
C HIS A 96 14.05 -1.46 -1.70
N ILE A 97 14.97 -1.07 -0.84
CA ILE A 97 14.65 -0.50 0.47
C ILE A 97 13.87 0.82 0.25
N GLY A 98 12.78 1.02 1.00
CA GLY A 98 11.84 2.14 0.81
C GLY A 98 10.62 1.80 -0.05
N ALA A 99 10.62 0.61 -0.68
CA ALA A 99 9.47 0.14 -1.44
C ALA A 99 8.19 0.10 -0.58
N PRO A 100 7.07 0.62 -1.10
CA PRO A 100 5.79 0.52 -0.40
C PRO A 100 5.39 -0.94 -0.22
N ILE A 101 4.73 -1.22 0.90
CA ILE A 101 4.09 -2.52 1.15
C ILE A 101 2.59 -2.33 1.11
N SER A 102 1.91 -3.10 0.26
CA SER A 102 0.46 -3.08 0.12
C SER A 102 -0.19 -4.28 0.80
N TYR A 103 -1.25 -4.00 1.55
CA TYR A 103 -2.08 -4.95 2.27
C TYR A 103 -3.52 -4.86 1.76
N THR A 104 -4.17 -5.99 1.55
CA THR A 104 -5.53 -6.05 0.98
C THR A 104 -6.45 -6.91 1.84
N SER A 105 -7.71 -6.50 1.94
CA SER A 105 -8.78 -7.32 2.52
C SER A 105 -9.63 -7.96 1.42
N SER A 106 -10.26 -9.10 1.71
CA SER A 106 -11.09 -9.82 0.71
C SER A 106 -12.34 -9.05 0.28
N ASP A 107 -12.77 -8.08 1.07
CA ASP A 107 -13.88 -7.19 0.76
C ASP A 107 -13.45 -5.91 0.00
N GLY A 108 -12.20 -5.84 -0.49
CA GLY A 108 -11.75 -4.81 -1.44
C GLY A 108 -11.15 -3.54 -0.83
N GLY A 109 -10.81 -3.55 0.46
CA GLY A 109 -10.02 -2.48 1.07
C GLY A 109 -8.52 -2.69 0.80
N THR A 110 -7.79 -1.60 0.55
CA THR A 110 -6.32 -1.64 0.37
C THR A 110 -5.64 -0.63 1.28
N ILE A 111 -4.57 -1.02 1.96
CA ILE A 111 -3.69 -0.14 2.74
C ILE A 111 -2.28 -0.24 2.16
N THR A 112 -1.68 0.89 1.80
CA THR A 112 -0.30 0.97 1.32
C THR A 112 0.51 1.78 2.30
N VAL A 113 1.62 1.21 2.76
CA VAL A 113 2.52 1.79 3.75
C VAL A 113 3.84 2.13 3.07
N TYR A 114 4.20 3.42 3.12
CA TYR A 114 5.50 3.96 2.73
C TYR A 114 6.28 4.25 4.01
N ASP A 115 7.37 3.51 4.23
CA ASP A 115 8.30 3.72 5.34
C ASP A 115 9.67 4.10 4.79
N ASP A 116 9.74 5.30 4.20
CA ASP A 116 10.93 5.76 3.48
C ASP A 116 11.99 6.40 4.39
N MET A 117 11.68 6.65 5.67
CA MET A 117 12.63 7.32 6.56
C MET A 117 13.71 6.35 7.06
N ARG A 118 14.76 6.20 6.26
CA ARG A 118 16.06 5.77 6.76
C ARG A 118 16.61 6.82 7.72
N MET A 119 17.04 6.39 8.91
CA MET A 119 17.94 7.21 9.74
C MET A 119 19.16 7.62 8.89
N GLY A 120 19.30 8.92 8.60
CA GLY A 120 20.49 9.49 7.98
C GLY A 120 20.45 9.75 6.47
N GLN A 121 19.31 9.60 5.77
CA GLN A 121 19.14 10.11 4.41
C GLN A 121 18.18 11.30 4.40
N THR A 122 18.71 12.48 4.04
CA THR A 122 17.99 13.77 4.01
C THR A 122 16.95 13.90 2.91
N ASP A 123 16.93 12.94 1.98
CA ASP A 123 16.13 13.00 0.75
C ASP A 123 14.99 11.96 0.76
N ALA A 124 14.84 11.22 1.86
CA ALA A 124 13.75 10.28 2.07
C ALA A 124 12.40 11.01 2.11
N GLY A 125 11.44 10.55 1.30
CA GLY A 125 10.06 11.03 1.35
C GLY A 125 9.43 10.83 2.73
N PRO A 126 8.39 11.60 3.08
CA PRO A 126 7.77 11.47 4.39
C PRO A 126 7.08 10.11 4.54
N ARG A 127 7.19 9.50 5.73
CA ARG A 127 6.42 8.30 6.09
C ARG A 127 4.95 8.54 5.80
N THR A 128 4.31 7.64 5.06
CA THR A 128 2.95 7.83 4.56
C THR A 128 2.16 6.53 4.59
N THR A 129 0.91 6.59 5.01
CA THR A 129 -0.05 5.49 4.87
C THR A 129 -1.21 5.92 4.02
N ILE A 130 -1.55 5.12 3.01
CA ILE A 130 -2.69 5.36 2.13
C ILE A 130 -3.68 4.22 2.28
N TYR A 131 -4.90 4.53 2.69
CA TYR A 131 -6.01 3.59 2.73
C TYR A 131 -7.03 3.92 1.64
N ARG A 132 -7.46 2.90 0.90
CA ARG A 132 -8.39 3.02 -0.22
C ARG A 132 -9.53 2.01 -0.13
N THR A 133 -10.71 2.46 -0.51
CA THR A 133 -11.81 1.65 -1.03
C THR A 133 -12.21 2.22 -2.39
N ASP A 134 -13.35 1.77 -2.93
CA ASP A 134 -13.83 2.21 -4.24
C ASP A 134 -13.99 3.75 -4.34
N ARG A 135 -14.78 4.33 -3.44
CA ARG A 135 -15.10 5.77 -3.40
C ARG A 135 -14.28 6.58 -2.40
N TYR A 136 -13.40 5.95 -1.61
CA TYR A 136 -12.71 6.61 -0.51
C TYR A 136 -11.21 6.44 -0.61
N GLU A 137 -10.46 7.53 -0.47
CA GLU A 137 -9.01 7.53 -0.28
C GLU A 137 -8.67 8.37 0.95
N GLN A 138 -7.89 7.81 1.86
CA GLN A 138 -7.31 8.51 2.99
C GLN A 138 -5.80 8.40 2.92
N THR A 139 -5.12 9.53 3.06
CA THR A 139 -3.67 9.61 3.20
C THR A 139 -3.34 10.20 4.57
N ILE A 140 -2.47 9.56 5.33
CA ILE A 140 -1.87 10.11 6.56
C ILE A 140 -0.37 10.21 6.37
N ILE A 141 0.19 11.38 6.71
CA ILE A 141 1.62 11.67 6.66
C ILE A 141 2.14 11.77 8.09
N TYR A 142 3.27 11.14 8.34
CA TYR A 142 3.92 11.04 9.65
C TYR A 142 5.27 11.79 9.64
N ASP A 143 5.68 12.22 10.83
CA ASP A 143 7.02 12.77 11.06
C ASP A 143 8.09 11.68 11.22
N GLU A 144 9.31 12.11 11.51
CA GLU A 144 10.47 11.24 11.75
C GLU A 144 10.34 10.30 12.95
N PHE A 145 9.50 10.66 13.92
CA PHE A 145 9.19 9.87 15.10
C PHE A 145 8.01 8.91 14.86
N GLY A 146 7.40 8.96 13.67
CA GLY A 146 6.24 8.13 13.31
C GLY A 146 4.92 8.65 13.88
N GLU A 147 4.89 9.92 14.33
CA GLU A 147 3.67 10.57 14.78
C GLU A 147 2.97 11.27 13.60
N PRO A 148 1.63 11.19 13.51
CA PRO A 148 0.89 11.76 12.38
C PRO A 148 0.83 13.29 12.47
N VAL A 149 1.11 13.97 11.35
CA VAL A 149 1.19 15.44 11.28
C VAL A 149 0.12 16.07 10.38
N LYS A 150 -0.29 15.37 9.32
CA LYS A 150 -1.36 15.83 8.43
C LYS A 150 -2.03 14.65 7.73
N GLY A 151 -3.22 14.88 7.21
CA GLY A 151 -3.89 13.92 6.37
C GLY A 151 -4.78 14.58 5.33
N THR A 152 -5.14 13.77 4.35
CA THR A 152 -6.09 14.12 3.31
C THR A 152 -7.10 13.00 3.18
N ILE A 153 -8.38 13.33 3.08
CA ILE A 153 -9.45 12.41 2.69
C ILE A 153 -10.01 12.89 1.35
N LYS A 154 -10.18 11.99 0.40
CA LYS A 154 -10.87 12.22 -0.87
C LYS A 154 -12.02 11.25 -0.99
N ILE A 155 -13.19 11.80 -1.31
CA ILE A 155 -14.40 11.07 -1.63
C ILE A 155 -14.66 11.23 -3.11
N LYS A 156 -14.87 10.12 -3.81
CA LYS A 156 -15.21 10.08 -5.22
C LYS A 156 -16.71 9.94 -5.42
N ASP A 157 -17.20 10.61 -6.46
CA ASP A 157 -18.56 10.44 -6.96
C ASP A 157 -18.78 8.97 -7.36
N ASP A 158 -19.94 8.43 -7.03
CA ASP A 158 -20.30 7.02 -7.23
C ASP A 158 -20.44 6.65 -8.72
N VAL A 159 -20.76 7.62 -9.57
CA VAL A 159 -21.08 7.39 -10.98
C VAL A 159 -19.91 7.75 -11.88
N ALA A 160 -19.34 8.94 -11.67
CA ALA A 160 -18.33 9.51 -12.55
C ALA A 160 -16.90 9.32 -12.05
N GLY A 161 -16.70 8.93 -10.79
CA GLY A 161 -15.40 8.59 -10.22
C GLY A 161 -14.43 9.78 -10.03
N PHE A 162 -14.86 11.01 -10.31
CA PHE A 162 -14.09 12.22 -9.99
C PHE A 162 -14.20 12.54 -8.49
N THR A 163 -13.27 13.35 -7.98
CA THR A 163 -13.30 13.81 -6.58
C THR A 163 -14.53 14.70 -6.36
N GLU A 164 -15.49 14.21 -5.59
CA GLU A 164 -16.69 14.93 -5.17
C GLU A 164 -16.37 15.86 -3.98
N ARG A 165 -15.55 15.37 -3.05
CA ARG A 165 -15.11 16.15 -1.88
C ARG A 165 -13.71 15.79 -1.44
N GLN A 166 -12.96 16.79 -0.97
CA GLN A 166 -11.65 16.62 -0.36
C GLN A 166 -11.64 17.30 1.01
N TYR A 167 -10.92 16.69 1.95
CA TYR A 167 -10.64 17.28 3.25
C TYR A 167 -9.14 17.21 3.50
N ASP A 168 -8.50 18.35 3.69
CA ASP A 168 -7.11 18.44 4.14
C ASP A 168 -7.10 18.85 5.62
N PHE A 169 -6.38 18.11 6.46
CA PHE A 169 -6.38 18.35 7.90
C PHE A 169 -5.00 18.26 8.53
N LYS A 170 -4.79 19.06 9.57
CA LYS A 170 -3.57 19.05 10.40
C LYS A 170 -3.82 18.29 11.70
N ILE A 171 -2.81 17.57 12.12
CA ILE A 171 -2.83 16.71 13.30
C ILE A 171 -1.73 17.19 14.24
N GLU A 172 -2.09 17.45 15.50
CA GLU A 172 -1.15 17.77 16.57
C GLU A 172 -1.54 16.96 17.81
N ASN A 173 -0.56 16.27 18.42
CA ASN A 173 -0.77 15.46 19.62
C ASN A 173 -1.95 14.47 19.48
N GLY A 174 -2.04 13.80 18.33
CA GLY A 174 -3.10 12.84 18.00
C GLY A 174 -4.50 13.44 17.82
N LYS A 175 -4.61 14.78 17.69
CA LYS A 175 -5.88 15.50 17.52
C LYS A 175 -5.88 16.31 16.24
N ILE A 176 -7.03 16.38 15.60
CA ILE A 176 -7.24 17.28 14.45
C ILE A 176 -7.38 18.70 14.96
N VAL A 177 -6.48 19.59 14.55
CA VAL A 177 -6.46 21.01 14.94
C VAL A 177 -6.98 21.94 13.86
N GLN A 178 -6.97 21.51 12.60
CA GLN A 178 -7.45 22.27 11.46
C GLN A 178 -8.00 21.33 10.40
N VAL A 179 -9.10 21.73 9.75
CA VAL A 179 -9.66 21.08 8.55
C VAL A 179 -9.96 22.15 7.51
N ILE A 180 -9.58 21.88 6.27
CA ILE A 180 -9.85 22.66 5.06
C ILE A 180 -10.60 21.72 4.12
N GLU A 181 -11.74 22.17 3.61
CA GLU A 181 -12.56 21.46 2.62
C GLU A 181 -12.45 22.18 1.28
#